data_AF-A0A9E5DD79-F1
#
_entry.id   AF-A0A9E5DD79-F1
#
_cell.length_a   1.000
_cell.length_b   1.000
_cell.length_c   1.000
_cell.angle_alpha   90.00
_cell.angle_beta   90.00
_cell.angle_gamma   90.00
#
_symmetry.space_group_name_H-M   'P 1'
#
loop_
_entity.id
_entity.type
_entity.pdbx_description
1 polymer ?
#
loop_
_entity_poly.entity_id
_entity_poly.type
_entity_poly.pdbx_seq_one_letter_code
_entity_poly.pdbx_strand_id
1 'polypeptide(L)'
;MRVTAVTVAVFLFFIVLIAVYVLTVGDVYALYWAVPAVIMLLLIPMALNYMSQSQYASLVPMYEAEAKNTRIREINLNKLGEPVRITGVVERVYFQFLNRPQYLVADRTGEISVKMFTSPAENVQKGDVVEVLGVIVKRYIMTGDAVVNCVSIRKVEKKQQS
;
A
#
# COMPACT_ATOMS: atom_id res chain seq x y z
N MET A 1 -10.32 -6.88 -3.74
CA MET A 1 -9.00 -7.12 -3.12
C MET A 1 -7.98 -7.36 -4.22
N ARG A 2 -6.78 -6.77 -4.13
CA ARG A 2 -5.71 -7.05 -5.09
C ARG A 2 -4.86 -8.21 -4.58
N VAL A 3 -4.74 -9.26 -5.38
CA VAL A 3 -3.72 -10.29 -5.16
C VAL A 3 -2.41 -9.75 -5.72
N THR A 4 -1.37 -9.74 -4.90
CA THR A 4 -0.05 -9.27 -5.34
C THR A 4 0.53 -10.24 -6.37
N ALA A 5 1.29 -9.70 -7.34
CA ALA A 5 1.97 -10.52 -8.33
C ALA A 5 2.90 -11.57 -7.68
N VAL A 6 3.49 -11.23 -6.52
CA VAL A 6 4.31 -12.14 -5.71
C VAL A 6 3.49 -13.32 -5.22
N THR A 7 2.30 -13.09 -4.66
CA THR A 7 1.45 -14.18 -4.16
C THR A 7 1.04 -15.12 -5.31
N VAL A 8 0.73 -14.58 -6.49
CA VAL A 8 0.42 -15.40 -7.68
C VAL A 8 1.64 -16.21 -8.13
N ALA A 9 2.82 -15.59 -8.17
CA ALA A 9 4.06 -16.27 -8.58
C ALA A 9 4.41 -17.44 -7.64
N VAL A 10 4.31 -17.22 -6.32
CA VAL A 10 4.56 -18.27 -5.32
C VAL A 10 3.54 -19.41 -5.46
N PHE A 11 2.25 -19.08 -5.65
CA PHE A 11 1.21 -20.07 -5.86
C PHE A 11 1.48 -20.95 -7.10
N LEU A 12 1.80 -20.33 -8.25
CA LEU A 12 2.13 -21.05 -9.48
C LEU A 12 3.39 -21.92 -9.32
N PHE A 13 4.40 -21.41 -8.64
CA PHE A 13 5.62 -22.17 -8.34
C PHE A 13 5.30 -23.46 -7.58
N PHE A 14 4.47 -23.40 -6.53
CA PHE A 14 4.08 -24.58 -5.77
C PHE A 14 3.16 -25.53 -6.57
N ILE A 15 2.29 -25.01 -7.44
CA ILE A 15 1.51 -25.87 -8.36
C ILE A 15 2.44 -26.70 -9.25
N VAL A 16 3.46 -26.06 -9.84
CA VAL A 16 4.42 -26.76 -10.70
C VAL A 16 5.18 -27.81 -9.91
N LEU A 17 5.62 -27.52 -8.69
CA LEU A 17 6.30 -28.50 -7.83
C LEU A 17 5.42 -29.70 -7.50
N ILE A 18 4.13 -29.48 -7.19
CA ILE A 18 3.18 -30.57 -6.92
C ILE A 18 2.97 -31.40 -8.18
N ALA A 19 2.80 -30.76 -9.34
CA ALA A 19 2.63 -31.46 -10.61
C ALA A 19 3.85 -32.35 -10.91
N VAL A 20 5.07 -31.82 -10.76
CA VAL A 20 6.30 -32.59 -10.92
C VAL A 20 6.38 -33.75 -9.93
N TYR A 21 6.05 -33.53 -8.65
CA TYR A 21 6.04 -34.60 -7.64
C TYR A 21 5.06 -35.73 -8.00
N VAL A 22 3.82 -35.40 -8.35
CA VAL A 22 2.80 -36.41 -8.70
C VAL A 22 3.19 -37.17 -9.97
N LEU A 23 3.75 -36.50 -10.98
CA LEU A 23 4.17 -37.15 -12.22
C LEU A 23 5.38 -38.07 -12.05
N THR A 24 6.29 -37.75 -11.12
CA THR A 24 7.52 -38.53 -10.89
C THR A 24 7.33 -39.67 -9.89
N VAL A 25 6.55 -39.45 -8.83
CA VAL A 25 6.35 -40.42 -7.74
C VAL A 25 5.06 -41.23 -7.91
N GLY A 26 4.06 -40.71 -8.62
CA GLY A 26 2.76 -41.36 -8.81
C GLY A 26 1.82 -41.28 -7.60
N ASP A 27 2.23 -40.60 -6.53
CA ASP A 27 1.44 -40.46 -5.30
C ASP A 27 0.34 -39.39 -5.44
N VAL A 28 -0.82 -39.84 -5.92
CA VAL A 28 -2.02 -39.00 -6.04
C VAL A 28 -2.66 -38.66 -4.69
N TYR A 29 -2.39 -39.42 -3.63
CA TYR A 29 -2.96 -39.15 -2.30
C TYR A 29 -2.38 -37.88 -1.69
N ALA A 30 -1.15 -37.50 -2.05
CA ALA A 30 -0.56 -36.23 -1.67
C ALA A 30 -1.42 -35.01 -2.07
N LEU A 31 -2.24 -35.11 -3.12
CA LEU A 31 -3.12 -34.01 -3.55
C LEU A 31 -4.15 -33.63 -2.48
N TYR A 32 -4.62 -34.57 -1.66
CA TYR A 32 -5.58 -34.28 -0.58
C TYR A 32 -5.04 -33.27 0.44
N TRP A 33 -3.72 -33.24 0.65
CA TRP A 33 -3.06 -32.28 1.54
C TRP A 33 -2.45 -31.10 0.79
N ALA A 34 -1.86 -31.35 -0.38
CA ALA A 34 -1.17 -30.33 -1.16
C ALA A 34 -2.14 -29.28 -1.73
N VAL A 35 -3.31 -29.69 -2.21
CA VAL A 35 -4.29 -28.75 -2.78
C VAL A 35 -4.82 -27.77 -1.72
N PRO A 36 -5.31 -28.21 -0.53
CA PRO A 36 -5.70 -27.28 0.53
C PRO A 36 -4.56 -26.36 0.97
N ALA A 37 -3.33 -26.88 1.10
CA ALA A 37 -2.17 -26.09 1.51
C ALA A 37 -1.88 -24.96 0.51
N VAL A 38 -1.91 -25.26 -0.79
CA VAL A 38 -1.67 -24.26 -1.85
C VAL A 38 -2.82 -23.26 -1.98
N ILE A 39 -4.06 -23.67 -1.74
CA ILE A 39 -5.19 -22.74 -1.62
C ILE A 39 -4.98 -21.78 -0.43
N MET A 40 -4.52 -22.29 0.71
CA MET A 40 -4.23 -21.45 1.88
C MET A 40 -3.13 -20.40 1.61
N LEU A 41 -2.15 -20.69 0.74
CA LEU A 41 -1.15 -19.70 0.31
C LEU A 41 -1.79 -18.47 -0.36
N LEU A 42 -2.97 -18.60 -0.98
CA LEU A 42 -3.74 -17.47 -1.49
C LEU A 42 -4.62 -16.86 -0.41
N LEU A 43 -5.34 -17.69 0.34
CA LEU A 43 -6.36 -17.22 1.30
C LEU A 43 -5.77 -16.40 2.45
N ILE A 44 -4.66 -16.85 3.05
CA ILE A 44 -4.04 -16.18 4.21
C ILE A 44 -3.63 -14.73 3.89
N PRO A 45 -2.82 -14.45 2.85
CA PRO A 45 -2.43 -13.08 2.55
C PRO A 45 -3.61 -12.21 2.10
N MET A 46 -4.63 -12.78 1.44
CA MET A 46 -5.85 -12.04 1.10
C MET A 46 -6.64 -11.64 2.35
N ALA A 47 -6.85 -12.57 3.27
CA ALA A 47 -7.54 -12.31 4.53
C ALA A 47 -6.80 -11.25 5.37
N LEU A 48 -5.48 -11.37 5.49
CA LEU A 48 -4.65 -10.39 6.19
C LEU A 48 -4.71 -9.00 5.55
N ASN A 49 -4.71 -8.92 4.21
CA ASN A 49 -4.82 -7.65 3.50
C ASN A 49 -6.19 -7.00 3.77
N TYR A 50 -7.27 -7.78 3.68
CA TYR A 50 -8.62 -7.29 3.96
C TYR A 50 -8.78 -6.78 5.40
N MET A 51 -8.35 -7.57 6.38
CA MET A 51 -8.40 -7.18 7.79
C MET A 51 -7.57 -5.93 8.07
N SER A 52 -6.37 -5.84 7.48
CA SER A 52 -5.55 -4.64 7.63
C SER A 52 -6.30 -3.44 7.05
N GLN A 53 -6.80 -3.52 5.82
CA GLN A 53 -7.51 -2.41 5.19
C GLN A 53 -8.73 -1.93 6.00
N SER A 54 -9.53 -2.83 6.56
CA SER A 54 -10.69 -2.45 7.36
C SER A 54 -10.31 -1.74 8.66
N GLN A 55 -9.24 -2.18 9.33
CA GLN A 55 -8.73 -1.52 10.53
C GLN A 55 -8.17 -0.13 10.25
N TYR A 56 -7.49 0.08 9.12
CA TYR A 56 -7.01 1.41 8.75
C TYR A 56 -8.16 2.32 8.29
N ALA A 57 -9.19 1.77 7.62
CA ALA A 57 -10.35 2.53 7.17
C ALA A 57 -11.12 3.17 8.34
N SER A 58 -11.22 2.49 9.49
CA SER A 58 -11.87 3.06 10.68
C SER A 58 -11.08 4.20 11.32
N LEU A 59 -9.77 4.30 11.06
CA LEU A 59 -8.92 5.38 11.56
C LEU A 59 -8.98 6.63 10.67
N VAL A 60 -9.36 6.50 9.39
CA VAL A 60 -9.41 7.62 8.43
C VAL A 60 -10.22 8.82 8.95
N PRO A 61 -11.44 8.68 9.52
CA PRO A 61 -12.23 9.83 9.96
C PRO A 61 -11.54 10.63 11.08
N MET A 62 -10.85 9.95 11.98
CA MET A 62 -10.08 10.58 13.06
C MET A 62 -8.91 11.40 12.48
N TYR A 63 -8.14 10.80 11.57
CA TYR A 63 -7.04 11.51 10.91
C TYR A 63 -7.53 12.66 10.03
N GLU A 64 -8.69 12.55 9.39
CA GLU A 64 -9.28 13.64 8.60
C GLU A 64 -9.63 14.87 9.41
N ALA A 65 -10.15 14.67 10.63
CA ALA A 65 -10.53 15.73 11.54
C ALA A 65 -9.32 16.47 12.13
N GLU A 66 -8.21 15.75 12.33
CA GLU A 66 -7.00 16.30 12.94
C GLU A 66 -6.00 16.85 11.91
N ALA A 67 -6.05 16.35 10.66
CA ALA A 67 -5.09 16.70 9.63
C ALA A 67 -5.22 18.16 9.17
N LYS A 68 -4.12 18.90 9.26
CA LYS A 68 -4.02 20.28 8.77
C LYS A 68 -3.52 20.32 7.33
N ASN A 69 -4.12 21.19 6.52
CA ASN A 69 -3.63 21.50 5.18
C ASN A 69 -2.21 22.06 5.27
N THR A 70 -1.25 21.29 4.79
CA THR A 70 0.19 21.58 4.92
C THR A 70 0.85 21.50 3.55
N ARG A 71 1.69 22.49 3.22
CA ARG A 71 2.50 22.47 2.00
C ARG A 71 3.69 21.53 2.18
N ILE A 72 4.14 20.86 1.13
CA ILE A 72 5.23 19.88 1.21
C ILE A 72 6.50 20.50 1.79
N ARG A 73 6.84 21.74 1.39
CA ARG A 73 8.04 22.44 1.91
C ARG A 73 8.02 22.68 3.42
N GLU A 74 6.84 22.70 4.05
CA GLU A 74 6.72 22.93 5.49
C GLU A 74 6.92 21.65 6.31
N ILE A 75 7.00 20.49 5.66
CA ILE A 75 7.19 19.19 6.29
C ILE A 75 8.68 19.02 6.57
N ASN A 76 9.02 18.93 7.85
CA ASN A 76 10.38 18.75 8.32
C ASN A 76 10.41 17.92 9.60
N LEU A 77 11.62 17.62 10.08
CA LEU A 77 11.84 16.78 11.25
C LEU A 77 11.37 17.40 12.58
N ASN A 78 11.05 18.69 12.63
CA ASN A 78 10.54 19.34 13.84
C ASN A 78 9.04 19.11 14.03
N LYS A 79 8.33 18.69 12.98
CA LYS A 79 6.88 18.43 12.98
C LYS A 79 6.55 16.93 13.03
N LEU A 80 7.47 16.11 13.55
CA LEU A 80 7.26 14.66 13.66
C LEU A 80 6.02 14.35 14.51
N GLY A 81 5.21 13.40 14.05
CA GLY A 81 3.97 13.01 14.71
C GLY A 81 2.77 13.89 14.37
N GLU A 82 2.96 15.03 13.68
CA GLU A 82 1.83 15.87 13.29
C GLU A 82 1.01 15.22 12.15
N PRO A 83 -0.33 15.19 12.26
CA PRO A 83 -1.19 14.78 11.18
C PRO A 83 -1.27 15.88 10.11
N VAL A 84 -1.06 15.47 8.85
CA VAL A 84 -0.98 16.37 7.70
C VAL A 84 -1.92 15.94 6.58
N ARG A 85 -2.45 16.95 5.89
CA ARG A 85 -3.20 16.84 4.65
C ARG A 85 -2.42 17.54 3.54
N ILE A 86 -2.09 16.81 2.49
CA ILE A 86 -1.27 17.28 1.36
C ILE A 86 -2.03 17.02 0.08
N THR A 87 -2.06 18.01 -0.82
CA THR A 87 -2.63 17.85 -2.16
C THR A 87 -1.52 18.04 -3.20
N GLY A 88 -1.34 17.05 -4.07
CA GLY A 88 -0.27 17.08 -5.05
C GLY A 88 -0.48 16.09 -6.19
N VAL A 89 0.49 16.03 -7.09
CA VAL A 89 0.51 15.11 -8.24
C VAL A 89 1.45 13.95 -7.92
N VAL A 90 1.04 12.73 -8.26
CA VAL A 90 1.88 11.55 -8.13
C VAL A 90 2.92 11.52 -9.24
N GLU A 91 4.18 11.74 -8.92
CA GLU A 91 5.25 11.72 -9.92
C GLU A 91 5.79 10.31 -10.17
N ARG A 92 5.87 9.49 -9.12
CA ARG A 92 6.39 8.13 -9.19
C ARG A 92 5.63 7.21 -8.24
N VAL A 93 5.47 5.98 -8.68
CA VAL A 93 4.88 4.88 -7.89
C VAL A 93 5.94 3.79 -7.76
N TYR A 94 6.23 3.40 -6.53
CA TYR A 94 7.16 2.33 -6.21
C TYR A 94 6.43 1.21 -5.48
N PHE A 95 6.87 -0.03 -5.70
CA PHE A 95 6.40 -1.22 -4.99
C PHE A 95 4.88 -1.44 -5.02
N GLN A 96 4.20 -1.02 -6.10
CA GLN A 96 2.75 -1.20 -6.25
C GLN A 96 2.31 -2.67 -6.27
N PHE A 97 3.23 -3.56 -6.63
CA PHE A 97 3.02 -5.00 -6.58
C PHE A 97 3.05 -5.57 -5.16
N LEU A 98 3.42 -4.79 -4.14
CA LEU A 98 3.37 -5.16 -2.73
C LEU A 98 2.16 -4.50 -2.05
N ASN A 99 1.71 -5.07 -0.94
CA ASN A 99 0.61 -4.51 -0.11
C ASN A 99 0.99 -3.19 0.60
N ARG A 100 2.16 -2.60 0.29
CA ARG A 100 2.71 -1.37 0.89
C ARG A 100 3.40 -0.50 -0.18
N PRO A 101 2.62 0.09 -1.10
CA PRO A 101 3.18 0.96 -2.13
C PRO A 101 3.79 2.22 -1.51
N GLN A 102 4.77 2.79 -2.22
CA GLN A 102 5.34 4.09 -1.90
C GLN A 102 5.11 5.03 -3.08
N TYR A 103 4.70 6.25 -2.79
CA TYR A 103 4.44 7.29 -3.78
C TYR A 103 5.44 8.43 -3.58
N LEU A 104 5.86 9.02 -4.69
CA LEU A 104 6.49 10.34 -4.68
C LEU A 104 5.41 11.33 -5.11
N VAL A 105 5.02 12.22 -4.20
CA VAL A 105 3.98 13.23 -4.44
C VAL A 105 4.64 14.59 -4.45
N ALA A 106 4.35 15.37 -5.50
CA ALA A 106 4.87 16.72 -5.66
C ALA A 106 3.75 17.75 -5.66
N ASP A 107 3.99 18.89 -5.00
CA ASP A 107 3.16 20.09 -5.08
C ASP A 107 3.98 21.25 -5.68
N ARG A 108 3.45 22.47 -5.64
CA ARG A 108 4.15 23.66 -6.15
C ARG A 108 5.39 24.05 -5.33
N THR A 109 5.61 23.43 -4.18
CA THR A 109 6.64 23.80 -3.19
C THR A 109 7.74 22.76 -3.01
N GLY A 110 7.50 21.52 -3.42
CA GLY A 110 8.50 20.46 -3.40
C GLY A 110 7.89 19.08 -3.62
N GLU A 111 8.71 18.06 -3.40
CA GLU A 111 8.32 16.64 -3.49
C GLU A 111 8.54 15.95 -2.15
N ILE A 112 7.68 14.96 -1.83
CA ILE A 112 7.82 14.16 -0.62
C ILE A 112 7.48 12.70 -0.86
N SER A 113 8.19 11.83 -0.14
CA SER A 113 7.90 10.40 -0.14
C SER A 113 6.73 10.11 0.81
N VAL A 114 5.73 9.44 0.26
CA VAL A 114 4.50 9.03 0.92
C VAL A 114 4.48 7.51 0.97
N LYS A 115 4.58 6.93 2.16
CA LYS A 115 4.64 5.48 2.36
C LYS A 115 3.30 4.97 2.90
N MET A 116 2.68 4.00 2.24
CA MET A 116 1.45 3.38 2.73
C MET A 116 1.75 2.14 3.57
N PHE A 117 0.96 1.91 4.62
CA PHE A 117 0.98 0.65 5.38
C PHE A 117 0.07 -0.45 4.83
N THR A 118 -0.91 -0.06 4.03
CA THR A 118 -1.88 -0.95 3.38
C THR A 118 -2.04 -0.58 1.91
N SER A 119 -2.66 -1.48 1.13
CA SER A 119 -2.98 -1.15 -0.26
C SER A 119 -4.01 -0.01 -0.29
N PRO A 120 -3.85 0.99 -1.18
CA PRO A 120 -4.81 2.09 -1.30
C PRO A 120 -6.19 1.58 -1.71
N ALA A 121 -7.23 2.31 -1.31
CA ALA A 121 -8.60 2.01 -1.71
C ALA A 121 -8.81 2.18 -3.23
N GLU A 122 -8.11 3.15 -3.83
CA GLU A 122 -8.23 3.49 -5.24
C GLU A 122 -6.96 3.14 -6.04
N ASN A 123 -7.12 3.00 -7.36
CA ASN A 123 -5.98 2.76 -8.24
C ASN A 123 -5.18 4.03 -8.52
N VAL A 124 -4.28 4.39 -7.62
CA VAL A 124 -3.38 5.54 -7.80
C VAL A 124 -2.23 5.20 -8.74
N GLN A 125 -2.04 6.00 -9.77
CA GLN A 125 -1.02 5.89 -10.80
C GLN A 125 -0.24 7.21 -10.93
N LYS A 126 0.88 7.15 -11.66
CA LYS A 126 1.64 8.34 -12.02
C LYS A 126 0.76 9.33 -12.81
N GLY A 127 0.82 10.60 -12.45
CA GLY A 127 0.05 11.68 -13.06
C GLY A 127 -1.29 11.98 -12.39
N ASP A 128 -1.76 11.12 -11.48
CA ASP A 128 -2.98 11.38 -10.73
C ASP A 128 -2.77 12.55 -9.75
N VAL A 129 -3.78 13.42 -9.66
CA VAL A 129 -3.88 14.42 -8.59
C VAL A 129 -4.53 13.76 -7.37
N VAL A 130 -3.84 13.82 -6.23
CA VAL A 130 -4.22 13.09 -5.03
C VAL A 130 -4.25 13.99 -3.80
N GLU A 131 -5.17 13.69 -2.91
CA GLU A 131 -5.16 14.14 -1.52
C GLU A 131 -4.56 13.01 -0.68
N VAL A 132 -3.53 13.36 0.09
CA VAL A 132 -2.79 12.46 0.98
C VAL A 132 -3.07 12.88 2.41
N LEU A 133 -3.48 11.91 3.22
CA LEU A 133 -3.69 12.05 4.65
C LEU A 133 -2.73 11.12 5.38
N GLY A 134 -1.97 11.68 6.32
CA GLY A 134 -0.97 10.90 7.02
C GLY A 134 -0.33 11.64 8.17
N VAL A 135 0.76 11.06 8.67
CA VAL A 135 1.53 11.58 9.79
C VAL A 135 2.98 11.75 9.36
N ILE A 136 3.62 12.84 9.78
CA ILE A 136 5.05 13.05 9.50
C ILE A 136 5.86 12.09 10.35
N VAL A 137 6.71 11.28 9.72
CA VAL A 137 7.61 10.33 10.37
C VAL A 137 9.02 10.44 9.81
N LYS A 138 10.01 9.90 10.51
CA LYS A 138 11.36 9.74 9.96
C LYS A 138 11.39 8.60 8.95
N ARG A 139 12.13 8.78 7.85
CA ARG A 139 12.32 7.72 6.85
C ARG A 139 12.91 6.44 7.45
N TYR A 140 13.86 6.58 8.39
CA TYR A 140 14.45 5.50 9.18
C TYR A 140 14.52 5.91 10.67
N ILE A 141 14.57 4.93 11.57
CA ILE A 141 14.48 5.15 13.02
C ILE A 141 15.63 6.04 13.54
N MET A 142 16.83 5.90 12.97
CA MET A 142 18.05 6.57 13.43
C MET A 142 18.54 7.69 12.50
N THR A 143 18.16 7.69 11.23
CA THR A 143 18.65 8.64 10.21
C THR A 143 17.59 8.93 9.13
N GLY A 144 17.77 10.01 8.37
CA GLY A 144 17.02 10.28 7.14
C GLY A 144 15.96 11.37 7.26
N ASP A 145 15.42 11.72 6.09
CA ASP A 145 14.52 12.86 5.91
C ASP A 145 13.10 12.60 6.43
N ALA A 146 12.35 13.69 6.63
CA ALA A 146 10.93 13.62 6.93
C ALA A 146 10.17 13.01 5.75
N VAL A 147 9.35 12.01 6.03
CA VAL A 147 8.44 11.37 5.07
C VAL A 147 7.04 11.32 5.65
N VAL A 148 6.06 11.13 4.79
CA VAL A 148 4.66 11.02 5.22
C VAL A 148 4.32 9.55 5.29
N ASN A 149 3.98 9.11 6.49
CA ASN A 149 3.31 7.84 6.69
C ASN A 149 1.83 8.01 6.38
N CYS A 150 1.41 7.45 5.26
CA CYS A 150 0.11 7.66 4.69
C CYS A 150 -0.91 6.67 5.25
N VAL A 151 -2.01 7.23 5.75
CA VAL A 151 -3.18 6.49 6.21
C VAL A 151 -4.17 6.34 5.07
N SER A 152 -4.38 7.41 4.29
CA SER A 152 -5.32 7.44 3.17
C SER A 152 -4.78 8.27 2.03
N ILE A 153 -4.96 7.78 0.82
CA ILE A 153 -4.68 8.49 -0.43
C ILE A 153 -5.92 8.37 -1.32
N ARG A 154 -6.42 9.50 -1.79
CA ARG A 154 -7.62 9.59 -2.63
C ARG A 154 -7.34 10.41 -3.85
N LYS A 155 -7.91 10.04 -5.00
CA LYS A 155 -7.87 10.90 -6.16
C LYS A 155 -8.76 12.11 -5.93
N VAL A 156 -8.26 13.29 -6.26
CA VAL A 156 -9.08 14.49 -6.29
C VAL A 156 -9.66 14.59 -7.69
N GLU A 157 -10.92 14.19 -7.85
CA GLU A 157 -11.65 14.58 -9.06
C GLU A 157 -11.69 16.10 -9.11
N LYS A 158 -11.33 16.68 -10.26
CA LYS A 158 -11.65 18.09 -10.52
C LYS A 158 -13.16 18.22 -10.47
N LYS A 159 -13.72 18.57 -9.31
CA LYS A 159 -15.00 19.30 -9.31
C LYS A 159 -14.72 20.54 -10.15
N GLN A 160 -15.21 20.54 -11.38
CA GLN A 160 -15.43 21.76 -12.13
C GLN A 160 -16.28 22.65 -11.21
N GLN A 161 -15.62 23.58 -10.53
CA GLN A 161 -16.29 24.77 -10.03
C GLN A 161 -16.70 25.52 -11.30
N SER A 162 -17.96 25.31 -11.69
CA SER A 162 -18.68 26.18 -12.61
C SER A 162 -19.24 27.38 -11.85
#